data_AF-A0A3L9M7W5-F1
#
_entry.id   AF-A0A3L9M7W5-F1
#
_cell.length_a   1.000
_cell.length_b   1.000
_cell.length_c   1.000
_cell.angle_alpha   90.00
_cell.angle_beta   90.00
_cell.angle_gamma   90.00
#
_symmetry.space_group_name_H-M   'P 1'
#
loop_
_entity.id
_entity.type
_entity.pdbx_description
1 polymer ?
#
loop_
_entity_poly.entity_id
_entity_poly.type
_entity_poly.pdbx_seq_one_letter_code
_entity_poly.pdbx_strand_id
1 'polypeptide(L)'
;MTHSEKLQAIRSLMKEQNIDAYIIPSSDPHISEYLPDHYKCIEWTSGFTGSAGTLMITQEFAGLWTDSRYFVQAKEQLQGTGFELVKLKVQHAPEYVQWVSENLPAGAKVAFDGNLASLLVANTIKNTLAPLGYAIDGHADLLGPIWENRPSLPVNPAYTLDVYTTGQSTIDKLNAIKAQLKAKRADAHLISSLDDLAWALNVRGTDVPCNPVVLGFAYISDSETILYITEGKLNEEAIAEFNSFGVEIKPYEEVYTKLKGLATDTSILVDPKRTCFAVYDSIPEGVKIIEDMNPSTMLKAIKNNVEIGHTRNAMINDGVALTKFFKWLEENVDSGELSEISVADHLASLRAEQPGFKDISFGSIVGYKAHGALPHYSATPESNSLLEQNGLLLVDSGGQYETGTTDITRVVSLGNITQAEKDDYTYVLKGTIEGSMAIYPKGTRGYQIDAITRRPMWQTLRNYGHGTGHGVGFCLNVHEGPHVFNGTATDIAIETGMITSIEPGLYKEGEYGIRIENLVVSKDLESTQYGDFMDFETLTICYIDTDLVEKSILDQVHIDWLNNYNEWTYNQLESKLSDEEKSWLRNKTKAI
;
A
#
# COMPACT_ATOMS: atom_id res chain seq x y z
N MET A 1 -25.29 -18.46 -0.08
CA MET A 1 -24.64 -19.16 -1.22
C MET A 1 -23.22 -19.51 -0.85
N THR A 2 -22.82 -20.76 -1.05
CA THR A 2 -21.40 -21.17 -1.06
C THR A 2 -20.66 -20.49 -2.22
N HIS A 3 -19.32 -20.48 -2.20
CA HIS A 3 -18.54 -19.91 -3.32
C HIS A 3 -18.80 -20.62 -4.65
N SER A 4 -18.99 -21.95 -4.62
CA SER A 4 -19.34 -22.73 -5.81
C SER A 4 -20.72 -22.36 -6.37
N GLU A 5 -21.72 -22.15 -5.50
CA GLU A 5 -23.05 -21.67 -5.91
C GLU A 5 -22.98 -20.27 -6.54
N LYS A 6 -22.17 -19.37 -5.98
CA LYS A 6 -21.93 -18.02 -6.55
C LYS A 6 -21.30 -18.12 -7.94
N LEU A 7 -20.26 -18.95 -8.12
CA LEU A 7 -19.64 -19.18 -9.42
C LEU A 7 -20.64 -19.67 -10.47
N GLN A 8 -21.54 -20.59 -10.10
CA GLN A 8 -22.59 -21.08 -11.01
C GLN A 8 -23.64 -20.02 -11.34
N ALA A 9 -24.01 -19.17 -10.38
CA ALA A 9 -24.90 -18.04 -10.62
C ALA A 9 -24.26 -17.04 -11.61
N ILE A 10 -22.97 -16.71 -11.44
CA ILE A 10 -22.22 -15.86 -12.37
C ILE A 10 -22.21 -16.48 -13.78
N ARG A 11 -21.89 -17.77 -13.92
CA ARG A 11 -21.91 -18.47 -15.22
C ARG A 11 -23.28 -18.47 -15.89
N SER A 12 -24.36 -18.52 -15.10
CA SER A 12 -25.74 -18.42 -15.60
C SER A 12 -26.00 -17.04 -16.20
N LEU A 13 -25.64 -15.96 -15.49
CA LEU A 13 -25.75 -14.59 -16.02
C LEU A 13 -24.84 -14.36 -17.24
N MET A 14 -23.62 -14.90 -17.24
CA MET A 14 -22.73 -14.86 -18.40
C MET A 14 -23.40 -15.47 -19.63
N LYS A 15 -24.04 -16.64 -19.48
CA LYS A 15 -24.75 -17.31 -20.58
C LYS A 15 -25.94 -16.51 -21.09
N GLU A 16 -26.71 -15.88 -20.20
CA GLU A 16 -27.84 -15.01 -20.56
C GLU A 16 -27.38 -13.78 -21.37
N GLN A 17 -26.21 -13.25 -21.06
CA GLN A 17 -25.64 -12.05 -21.69
C GLN A 17 -24.64 -12.34 -22.83
N ASN A 18 -24.48 -13.62 -23.21
CA ASN A 18 -23.52 -14.09 -24.21
C ASN A 18 -22.07 -13.64 -23.91
N ILE A 19 -21.66 -13.74 -22.64
CA ILE A 19 -20.30 -13.43 -22.17
C ILE A 19 -19.51 -14.74 -22.07
N ASP A 20 -18.36 -14.81 -22.73
CA ASP A 20 -17.48 -15.98 -22.77
C ASP A 20 -16.41 -15.94 -21.68
N ALA A 21 -15.93 -14.74 -21.33
CA ALA A 21 -15.04 -14.50 -20.20
C ALA A 21 -15.48 -13.29 -19.37
N TYR A 22 -15.44 -13.43 -18.04
CA TYR A 22 -15.70 -12.35 -17.10
C TYR A 22 -14.52 -12.12 -16.18
N ILE A 23 -14.07 -10.85 -16.07
CA ILE A 23 -12.90 -10.46 -15.29
C ILE A 23 -13.36 -9.64 -14.07
N ILE A 24 -12.87 -10.02 -12.89
CA ILE A 24 -13.15 -9.34 -11.61
C ILE A 24 -11.80 -8.93 -10.98
N PRO A 25 -11.39 -7.66 -11.10
CA PRO A 25 -10.18 -7.16 -10.45
C PRO A 25 -10.41 -6.91 -8.94
N SER A 26 -9.33 -6.84 -8.17
CA SER A 26 -9.34 -6.35 -6.78
C SER A 26 -9.26 -4.83 -6.80
N SER A 27 -10.42 -4.14 -6.78
CA SER A 27 -10.49 -2.69 -6.90
C SER A 27 -11.87 -2.17 -6.49
N ASP A 28 -11.97 -0.85 -6.37
CA ASP A 28 -13.19 -0.05 -6.29
C ASP A 28 -13.16 1.04 -7.39
N PRO A 29 -14.15 1.95 -7.48
CA PRO A 29 -14.15 3.08 -8.42
C PRO A 29 -12.97 4.05 -8.28
N HIS A 30 -12.21 3.95 -7.19
CA HIS A 30 -11.10 4.83 -6.85
C HIS A 30 -9.72 4.17 -7.02
N ILE A 31 -9.70 2.90 -7.44
CA ILE A 31 -8.51 2.06 -7.57
C ILE A 31 -7.72 1.99 -6.24
N SER A 32 -8.47 1.81 -5.15
CA SER A 32 -7.93 1.63 -3.80
C SER A 32 -7.24 0.28 -3.64
N GLU A 33 -6.17 0.22 -2.84
CA GLU A 33 -5.51 -1.04 -2.49
C GLU A 33 -6.31 -1.84 -1.44
N TYR A 34 -6.72 -1.16 -0.37
CA TYR A 34 -7.64 -1.70 0.62
C TYR A 34 -9.05 -1.25 0.26
N LEU A 35 -10.02 -2.17 0.43
CA LEU A 35 -11.36 -1.99 -0.10
C LEU A 35 -12.38 -1.89 1.05
N PRO A 36 -13.33 -0.94 0.98
CA PRO A 36 -14.56 -1.04 1.75
C PRO A 36 -15.27 -2.36 1.47
N ASP A 37 -16.01 -2.90 2.44
CA ASP A 37 -16.65 -4.23 2.30
C ASP A 37 -17.58 -4.34 1.08
N HIS A 38 -18.17 -3.22 0.64
CA HIS A 38 -18.99 -3.14 -0.57
C HIS A 38 -18.24 -3.59 -1.85
N TYR A 39 -16.92 -3.40 -1.90
CA TYR A 39 -16.07 -3.65 -3.06
C TYR A 39 -15.18 -4.88 -2.93
N LYS A 40 -15.31 -5.67 -1.85
CA LYS A 40 -14.61 -6.95 -1.65
C LYS A 40 -15.15 -8.07 -2.55
N CYS A 41 -15.18 -7.83 -3.86
CA CYS A 41 -15.78 -8.67 -4.89
C CYS A 41 -15.07 -10.00 -5.03
N ILE A 42 -13.72 -10.00 -4.96
CA ILE A 42 -12.93 -11.24 -5.03
C ILE A 42 -13.17 -12.13 -3.82
N GLU A 43 -13.14 -11.56 -2.61
CA GLU A 43 -13.42 -12.30 -1.37
C GLU A 43 -14.84 -12.86 -1.39
N TRP A 44 -15.83 -12.04 -1.71
CA TRP A 44 -17.21 -12.50 -1.79
C TRP A 44 -17.38 -13.64 -2.81
N THR A 45 -16.74 -13.52 -3.97
CA THR A 45 -16.88 -14.49 -5.06
C THR A 45 -16.14 -15.80 -4.75
N SER A 46 -14.86 -15.71 -4.39
CA SER A 46 -13.92 -16.83 -4.37
C SER A 46 -13.47 -17.28 -2.97
N GLY A 47 -13.69 -16.48 -1.93
CA GLY A 47 -13.19 -16.71 -0.57
C GLY A 47 -11.75 -16.26 -0.33
N PHE A 48 -11.04 -15.80 -1.38
CA PHE A 48 -9.69 -15.27 -1.25
C PHE A 48 -9.68 -13.86 -0.64
N THR A 49 -8.92 -13.67 0.45
CA THR A 49 -8.88 -12.42 1.23
C THR A 49 -7.60 -11.61 1.05
N GLY A 50 -6.69 -12.00 0.17
CA GLY A 50 -5.46 -11.23 -0.09
C GLY A 50 -5.76 -9.93 -0.84
N SER A 51 -4.94 -8.89 -0.62
CA SER A 51 -5.19 -7.55 -1.19
C SER A 51 -4.94 -7.47 -2.70
N ALA A 52 -4.09 -8.35 -3.25
CA ALA A 52 -3.79 -8.39 -4.67
C ALA A 52 -4.31 -9.66 -5.35
N GLY A 53 -5.14 -9.49 -6.38
CA GLY A 53 -5.63 -10.60 -7.19
C GLY A 53 -6.52 -10.15 -8.35
N THR A 54 -6.75 -11.04 -9.29
CA THR A 54 -7.77 -10.89 -10.34
C THR A 54 -8.41 -12.23 -10.62
N LEU A 55 -9.74 -12.29 -10.58
CA LEU A 55 -10.49 -13.46 -11.02
C LEU A 55 -10.76 -13.36 -12.52
N MET A 56 -10.64 -14.47 -13.22
CA MET A 56 -11.13 -14.62 -14.60
C MET A 56 -11.93 -15.91 -14.70
N ILE A 57 -13.17 -15.77 -15.16
CA ILE A 57 -14.18 -16.82 -15.21
C ILE A 57 -14.60 -17.06 -16.66
N THR A 58 -14.64 -18.32 -17.06
CA THR A 58 -15.29 -18.81 -18.28
C THR A 58 -16.36 -19.83 -17.90
N GLN A 59 -17.07 -20.39 -18.88
CA GLN A 59 -18.04 -21.47 -18.62
C GLN A 59 -17.38 -22.72 -18.03
N GLU A 60 -16.14 -23.02 -18.41
CA GLU A 60 -15.46 -24.27 -18.03
C GLU A 60 -14.31 -24.07 -17.03
N PHE A 61 -13.75 -22.87 -16.94
CA PHE A 61 -12.60 -22.54 -16.09
C PHE A 61 -12.89 -21.33 -15.20
N ALA A 62 -12.30 -21.28 -14.00
CA ALA A 62 -12.30 -20.12 -13.14
C ALA A 62 -10.96 -20.04 -12.40
N GLY A 63 -10.22 -18.94 -12.56
CA GLY A 63 -8.89 -18.80 -12.00
C GLY A 63 -8.70 -17.52 -11.21
N LEU A 64 -7.85 -17.57 -10.18
CA LEU A 64 -7.32 -16.42 -9.45
C LEU A 64 -5.86 -16.21 -9.82
N TRP A 65 -5.56 -15.08 -10.46
CA TRP A 65 -4.19 -14.61 -10.67
C TRP A 65 -3.76 -13.76 -9.48
N THR A 66 -2.73 -14.20 -8.77
CA THR A 66 -2.10 -13.42 -7.68
C THR A 66 -0.59 -13.62 -7.69
N ASP A 67 0.14 -12.85 -6.90
CA ASP A 67 1.60 -12.88 -6.82
C ASP A 67 2.11 -13.75 -5.67
N SER A 68 3.44 -13.88 -5.56
CA SER A 68 4.09 -14.82 -4.66
C SER A 68 3.81 -14.58 -3.18
N ARG A 69 3.35 -13.37 -2.80
CA ARG A 69 2.97 -13.07 -1.42
C ARG A 69 1.77 -13.92 -0.97
N TYR A 70 0.94 -14.38 -1.91
CA TYR A 70 -0.35 -14.99 -1.64
C TYR A 70 -0.49 -16.43 -2.12
N PHE A 71 0.55 -17.07 -2.65
CA PHE A 71 0.43 -18.43 -3.21
C PHE A 71 -0.04 -19.48 -2.20
N VAL A 72 0.47 -19.44 -0.97
CA VAL A 72 0.08 -20.39 0.09
C VAL A 72 -1.36 -20.10 0.52
N GLN A 73 -1.65 -18.84 0.89
CA GLN A 73 -2.98 -18.38 1.27
C GLN A 73 -4.04 -18.72 0.22
N ALA A 74 -3.80 -18.40 -1.05
CA ALA A 74 -4.74 -18.67 -2.13
C ALA A 74 -4.97 -20.17 -2.32
N LYS A 75 -3.93 -21.00 -2.22
CA LYS A 75 -4.08 -22.46 -2.33
C LYS A 75 -4.98 -23.03 -1.23
N GLU A 76 -4.96 -22.46 -0.03
CA GLU A 76 -5.79 -22.89 1.09
C GLU A 76 -7.22 -22.35 0.96
N GLN A 77 -7.37 -21.04 0.73
CA GLN A 77 -8.67 -20.36 0.69
C GLN A 77 -9.54 -20.75 -0.51
N LEU A 78 -8.93 -21.16 -1.64
CA LEU A 78 -9.68 -21.58 -2.83
C LEU A 78 -10.13 -23.04 -2.80
N GLN A 79 -9.80 -23.82 -1.76
CA GLN A 79 -10.20 -25.22 -1.70
C GLN A 79 -11.72 -25.37 -1.69
N GLY A 80 -12.25 -26.13 -2.66
CA GLY A 80 -13.69 -26.38 -2.78
C GLY A 80 -14.52 -25.20 -3.31
N THR A 81 -13.90 -24.08 -3.68
CA THR A 81 -14.61 -22.89 -4.18
C THR A 81 -14.92 -22.96 -5.68
N GLY A 82 -14.22 -23.84 -6.40
CA GLY A 82 -14.30 -23.99 -7.86
C GLY A 82 -13.33 -23.09 -8.63
N PHE A 83 -12.52 -22.29 -7.92
CA PHE A 83 -11.46 -21.46 -8.49
C PHE A 83 -10.10 -22.14 -8.35
N GLU A 84 -9.24 -21.95 -9.35
CA GLU A 84 -7.86 -22.46 -9.37
C GLU A 84 -6.86 -21.32 -9.19
N LEU A 85 -5.79 -21.54 -8.40
CA LEU A 85 -4.70 -20.58 -8.30
C LEU A 85 -3.87 -20.59 -9.59
N VAL A 86 -3.72 -19.42 -10.22
CA VAL A 86 -2.77 -19.18 -11.31
C VAL A 86 -1.67 -18.25 -10.81
N LYS A 87 -0.45 -18.77 -10.71
CA LYS A 87 0.71 -18.03 -10.18
C LYS A 87 1.22 -17.02 -11.19
N LEU A 88 1.17 -15.72 -10.86
CA LEU A 88 1.81 -14.69 -11.67
C LEU A 88 3.33 -14.90 -11.71
N LYS A 89 3.91 -14.68 -12.88
CA LYS A 89 5.37 -14.65 -13.08
C LYS A 89 5.93 -13.26 -12.82
N VAL A 90 5.15 -12.23 -13.16
CA VAL A 90 5.49 -10.82 -12.92
C VAL A 90 4.38 -10.18 -12.12
N GLN A 91 4.74 -9.53 -11.00
CA GLN A 91 3.78 -8.87 -10.13
C GLN A 91 2.98 -7.80 -10.91
N HIS A 92 1.67 -7.76 -10.71
CA HIS A 92 0.72 -6.86 -11.39
C HIS A 92 0.63 -7.02 -12.92
N ALA A 93 1.31 -7.99 -13.53
CA ALA A 93 1.17 -8.23 -14.96
C ALA A 93 -0.22 -8.82 -15.28
N PRO A 94 -0.93 -8.33 -16.30
CA PRO A 94 -2.25 -8.81 -16.68
C PRO A 94 -2.17 -10.13 -17.49
N GLU A 95 -1.48 -11.15 -16.96
CA GLU A 95 -1.26 -12.44 -17.61
C GLU A 95 -2.57 -13.17 -17.95
N TYR A 96 -3.66 -12.89 -17.23
CA TYR A 96 -5.00 -13.40 -17.53
C TYR A 96 -5.51 -12.94 -18.91
N VAL A 97 -5.08 -11.78 -19.40
CA VAL A 97 -5.45 -11.28 -20.74
C VAL A 97 -4.80 -12.15 -21.82
N GLN A 98 -3.51 -12.47 -21.64
CA GLN A 98 -2.82 -13.39 -22.53
C GLN A 98 -3.47 -14.79 -22.47
N TRP A 99 -3.78 -15.28 -21.27
CA TRP A 99 -4.46 -16.56 -21.10
C TRP A 99 -5.78 -16.61 -21.90
N VAL A 100 -6.60 -15.55 -21.85
CA VAL A 100 -7.84 -15.46 -22.64
C VAL A 100 -7.57 -15.60 -24.14
N SER A 101 -6.55 -14.90 -24.66
CA SER A 101 -6.19 -14.97 -26.08
C SER A 101 -5.73 -16.36 -26.54
N GLU A 102 -5.17 -17.15 -25.62
CA GLU A 102 -4.64 -18.49 -25.92
C GLU A 102 -5.69 -19.60 -25.78
N ASN A 103 -6.74 -19.37 -24.99
CA ASN A 103 -7.70 -20.42 -24.59
C ASN A 103 -9.12 -20.23 -25.14
N LEU A 104 -9.50 -19.01 -25.54
CA LEU A 104 -10.83 -18.75 -26.10
C LEU A 104 -10.79 -18.53 -27.61
N PRO A 105 -11.83 -18.90 -28.36
CA PRO A 105 -11.87 -18.68 -29.81
C PRO A 105 -11.97 -17.20 -30.15
N ALA A 106 -11.50 -16.83 -31.36
CA ALA A 106 -11.74 -15.50 -31.91
C ALA A 106 -13.25 -15.21 -31.98
N GLY A 107 -13.64 -13.96 -31.73
CA GLY A 107 -15.05 -13.56 -31.63
C GLY A 107 -15.66 -13.70 -30.24
N ALA A 108 -14.96 -14.33 -29.27
CA ALA A 108 -15.45 -14.44 -27.91
C ALA A 108 -15.65 -13.05 -27.25
N LYS A 109 -16.69 -12.93 -26.43
CA LYS A 109 -17.03 -11.73 -25.67
C LYS A 109 -16.37 -11.76 -24.30
N VAL A 110 -15.50 -10.80 -24.04
CA VAL A 110 -14.80 -10.59 -22.77
C VAL A 110 -15.40 -9.39 -22.07
N ALA A 111 -15.87 -9.57 -20.84
CA ALA A 111 -16.57 -8.53 -20.10
C ALA A 111 -15.98 -8.28 -18.71
N PHE A 112 -16.22 -7.08 -18.20
CA PHE A 112 -15.87 -6.65 -16.84
C PHE A 112 -16.80 -5.51 -16.39
N ASP A 113 -16.84 -5.24 -15.08
CA ASP A 113 -17.48 -4.04 -14.55
C ASP A 113 -16.51 -2.85 -14.68
N GLY A 114 -16.89 -1.85 -15.47
CA GLY A 114 -16.11 -0.64 -15.69
C GLY A 114 -15.85 0.19 -14.43
N ASN A 115 -16.65 0.01 -13.37
CA ASN A 115 -16.40 0.65 -12.08
C ASN A 115 -15.26 -0.01 -11.30
N LEU A 116 -14.87 -1.23 -11.65
CA LEU A 116 -13.84 -1.99 -10.93
C LEU A 116 -12.54 -2.10 -11.74
N ALA A 117 -12.58 -1.93 -13.07
CA ALA A 117 -11.38 -1.95 -13.89
C ALA A 117 -10.77 -0.55 -14.01
N SER A 118 -9.48 -0.40 -13.70
CA SER A 118 -8.75 0.82 -14.07
C SER A 118 -8.72 0.99 -15.59
N LEU A 119 -8.65 2.23 -16.07
CA LEU A 119 -8.55 2.52 -17.49
C LEU A 119 -7.29 1.87 -18.10
N LEU A 120 -6.18 1.79 -17.37
CA LEU A 120 -4.98 1.07 -17.80
C LEU A 120 -5.28 -0.42 -18.05
N VAL A 121 -5.99 -1.08 -17.15
CA VAL A 121 -6.39 -2.49 -17.30
C VAL A 121 -7.34 -2.65 -18.49
N ALA A 122 -8.36 -1.81 -18.59
CA ALA A 122 -9.31 -1.84 -19.71
C ALA A 122 -8.62 -1.61 -21.06
N ASN A 123 -7.70 -0.64 -21.14
CA ASN A 123 -6.88 -0.40 -22.33
C ASN A 123 -5.99 -1.60 -22.64
N THR A 124 -5.43 -2.27 -21.63
CA THR A 124 -4.61 -3.48 -21.84
C THR A 124 -5.44 -4.62 -22.40
N ILE A 125 -6.62 -4.88 -21.86
CA ILE A 125 -7.58 -5.88 -22.37
C ILE A 125 -7.93 -5.55 -23.83
N LYS A 126 -8.35 -4.30 -24.09
CA LYS A 126 -8.78 -3.85 -25.42
C LYS A 126 -7.66 -3.95 -26.45
N ASN A 127 -6.47 -3.44 -26.14
CA ASN A 127 -5.35 -3.40 -27.07
C ASN A 127 -4.77 -4.79 -27.36
N THR A 128 -4.92 -5.74 -26.42
CA THR A 128 -4.43 -7.12 -26.61
C THR A 128 -5.45 -7.96 -27.38
N LEU A 129 -6.74 -7.87 -27.02
CA LEU A 129 -7.76 -8.79 -27.50
C LEU A 129 -8.55 -8.28 -28.71
N ALA A 130 -8.85 -6.97 -28.81
CA ALA A 130 -9.65 -6.47 -29.93
C ALA A 130 -9.00 -6.71 -31.30
N PRO A 131 -7.67 -6.56 -31.50
CA PRO A 131 -7.01 -6.90 -32.76
C PRO A 131 -7.11 -8.38 -33.16
N LEU A 132 -7.37 -9.27 -32.20
CA LEU A 132 -7.58 -10.71 -32.40
C LEU A 132 -9.06 -11.06 -32.67
N GLY A 133 -9.94 -10.05 -32.75
CA GLY A 133 -11.36 -10.21 -33.07
C GLY A 133 -12.28 -10.47 -31.88
N TYR A 134 -11.81 -10.30 -30.64
CA TYR A 134 -12.65 -10.42 -29.44
C TYR A 134 -13.57 -9.19 -29.29
N ALA A 135 -14.78 -9.41 -28.78
CA ALA A 135 -15.68 -8.34 -28.38
C ALA A 135 -15.42 -7.97 -26.91
N ILE A 136 -15.19 -6.69 -26.62
CA ILE A 136 -14.88 -6.22 -25.26
C ILE A 136 -16.06 -5.42 -24.71
N ASP A 137 -16.53 -5.76 -23.51
CA ASP A 137 -17.67 -5.13 -22.86
C ASP A 137 -17.35 -4.71 -21.42
N GLY A 138 -17.11 -3.41 -21.21
CA GLY A 138 -16.85 -2.84 -19.88
C GLY A 138 -18.08 -2.43 -19.09
N HIS A 139 -19.30 -2.86 -19.49
CA HIS A 139 -20.57 -2.40 -18.88
C HIS A 139 -21.30 -3.52 -18.14
N ALA A 140 -20.61 -4.62 -17.84
CA ALA A 140 -21.22 -5.82 -17.27
C ALA A 140 -21.00 -5.90 -15.75
N ASP A 141 -22.02 -5.54 -14.96
CA ASP A 141 -22.11 -5.92 -13.55
C ASP A 141 -22.87 -7.25 -13.41
N LEU A 142 -22.12 -8.33 -13.16
CA LEU A 142 -22.69 -9.67 -12.92
C LEU A 142 -22.79 -10.01 -11.44
N LEU A 143 -22.24 -9.18 -10.54
CA LEU A 143 -22.24 -9.47 -9.10
C LEU A 143 -23.40 -8.78 -8.40
N GLY A 144 -23.71 -7.54 -8.74
CA GLY A 144 -24.80 -6.75 -8.17
C GLY A 144 -26.14 -7.50 -8.11
N PRO A 145 -26.63 -8.08 -9.22
CA PRO A 145 -27.91 -8.79 -9.25
C PRO A 145 -28.03 -10.02 -8.33
N ILE A 146 -26.89 -10.62 -7.92
CA ILE A 146 -26.85 -11.86 -7.13
C ILE A 146 -26.27 -11.65 -5.72
N TRP A 147 -25.86 -10.43 -5.37
CA TRP A 147 -25.32 -10.11 -4.06
C TRP A 147 -26.39 -9.49 -3.16
N GLU A 148 -27.36 -10.32 -2.71
CA GLU A 148 -28.54 -9.87 -1.95
C GLU A 148 -28.22 -9.05 -0.69
N ASN A 149 -27.15 -9.38 0.03
CA ASN A 149 -26.70 -8.69 1.25
C ASN A 149 -25.39 -7.93 1.01
N ARG A 150 -25.30 -7.20 -0.10
CA ARG A 150 -24.12 -6.37 -0.38
C ARG A 150 -24.02 -5.26 0.67
N PRO A 151 -22.88 -5.12 1.38
CA PRO A 151 -22.68 -4.04 2.34
C PRO A 151 -22.93 -2.68 1.70
N SER A 152 -23.49 -1.73 2.43
CA SER A 152 -23.64 -0.35 1.94
C SER A 152 -22.27 0.33 1.84
N LEU A 153 -22.19 1.42 1.07
CA LEU A 153 -21.02 2.29 1.12
C LEU A 153 -20.86 2.89 2.53
N PRO A 154 -19.62 3.09 3.01
CA PRO A 154 -19.36 3.69 4.30
C PRO A 154 -19.85 5.14 4.33
N VAL A 155 -20.41 5.54 5.48
CA VAL A 155 -20.96 6.87 5.74
C VAL A 155 -20.24 7.54 6.92
N ASN A 156 -18.99 7.16 7.15
CA ASN A 156 -18.21 7.66 8.27
C ASN A 156 -17.97 9.18 8.14
N PRO A 157 -17.98 9.95 9.26
CA PRO A 157 -17.72 11.37 9.21
C PRO A 157 -16.32 11.69 8.64
N ALA A 158 -16.26 12.70 7.77
CA ALA A 158 -15.02 13.27 7.29
C ALA A 158 -14.63 14.48 8.15
N TYR A 159 -13.33 14.78 8.22
CA TYR A 159 -12.78 15.91 8.96
C TYR A 159 -11.64 16.57 8.19
N THR A 160 -11.39 17.86 8.45
CA THR A 160 -10.31 18.62 7.82
C THR A 160 -9.05 18.60 8.67
N LEU A 161 -7.88 18.72 8.02
CA LEU A 161 -6.60 18.96 8.66
C LEU A 161 -6.20 20.42 8.48
N ASP A 162 -5.74 21.04 9.56
CA ASP A 162 -5.32 22.43 9.52
C ASP A 162 -3.96 22.61 8.81
N VAL A 163 -3.67 23.86 8.44
CA VAL A 163 -2.43 24.20 7.71
C VAL A 163 -1.16 24.06 8.57
N TYR A 164 -1.24 24.12 9.89
CA TYR A 164 -0.08 23.87 10.77
C TYR A 164 0.26 22.38 10.87
N THR A 165 -0.73 21.51 10.66
CA THR A 165 -0.52 20.07 10.53
C THR A 165 0.03 19.71 9.15
N THR A 166 -0.48 20.30 8.08
CA THR A 166 -0.14 19.91 6.70
C THR A 166 0.99 20.72 6.06
N GLY A 167 1.31 21.89 6.61
CA GLY A 167 2.33 22.81 6.05
C GLY A 167 1.92 23.54 4.77
N GLN A 168 0.77 23.20 4.18
CA GLN A 168 0.29 23.79 2.94
C GLN A 168 -1.24 23.83 2.89
N SER A 169 -1.80 25.00 2.52
CA SER A 169 -3.25 25.18 2.45
C SER A 169 -3.88 24.46 1.26
N THR A 170 -5.18 24.13 1.36
CA THR A 170 -5.98 23.61 0.25
C THR A 170 -5.91 24.52 -0.98
N ILE A 171 -5.95 25.83 -0.79
CA ILE A 171 -5.85 26.81 -1.88
C ILE A 171 -4.51 26.69 -2.62
N ASP A 172 -3.40 26.59 -1.88
CA ASP A 172 -2.07 26.47 -2.49
C ASP A 172 -1.91 25.15 -3.27
N LYS A 173 -2.45 24.05 -2.73
CA LYS A 173 -2.45 22.74 -3.40
C LYS A 173 -3.27 22.77 -4.68
N LEU A 174 -4.49 23.31 -4.65
CA LEU A 174 -5.33 23.47 -5.83
C LEU A 174 -4.65 24.35 -6.88
N ASN A 175 -4.00 25.44 -6.48
CA ASN A 175 -3.25 26.30 -7.39
C ASN A 175 -2.06 25.56 -8.05
N ALA A 176 -1.34 24.72 -7.30
CA ALA A 176 -0.27 23.89 -7.83
C ALA A 176 -0.80 22.86 -8.85
N ILE A 177 -1.94 22.22 -8.56
CA ILE A 177 -2.61 21.30 -9.49
C ILE A 177 -3.01 22.04 -10.78
N LYS A 178 -3.70 23.19 -10.65
CA LYS A 178 -4.11 24.01 -11.81
C LYS A 178 -2.93 24.46 -12.67
N ALA A 179 -1.79 24.78 -12.05
CA ALA A 179 -0.56 25.11 -12.78
C ALA A 179 -0.06 23.93 -13.65
N GLN A 180 -0.13 22.69 -13.14
CA GLN A 180 0.21 21.48 -13.89
C GLN A 180 -0.79 21.22 -15.03
N LEU A 181 -2.09 21.43 -14.81
CA LEU A 181 -3.11 21.32 -15.85
C LEU A 181 -2.83 22.29 -17.00
N LYS A 182 -2.52 23.55 -16.68
CA LYS A 182 -2.14 24.57 -17.67
C LYS A 182 -0.90 24.17 -18.47
N ALA A 183 0.12 23.62 -17.81
CA ALA A 183 1.34 23.14 -18.47
C ALA A 183 1.05 21.99 -19.45
N LYS A 184 0.14 21.09 -19.09
CA LYS A 184 -0.32 19.95 -19.92
C LYS A 184 -1.40 20.34 -20.94
N ARG A 185 -1.88 21.59 -20.91
CA ARG A 185 -2.99 22.09 -21.74
C ARG A 185 -4.27 21.27 -21.55
N ALA A 186 -4.58 20.96 -20.30
CA ALA A 186 -5.84 20.38 -19.86
C ALA A 186 -6.71 21.47 -19.25
N ASP A 187 -7.98 21.56 -19.66
CA ASP A 187 -8.95 22.53 -19.12
C ASP A 187 -9.55 22.05 -17.79
N ALA A 188 -9.63 20.74 -17.61
CA ALA A 188 -10.17 20.09 -16.44
C ALA A 188 -9.37 18.85 -16.02
N HIS A 189 -9.61 18.39 -14.80
CA HIS A 189 -9.10 17.13 -14.26
C HIS A 189 -10.10 16.54 -13.26
N LEU A 190 -10.18 15.21 -13.24
CA LEU A 190 -10.88 14.48 -12.21
C LEU A 190 -9.88 13.70 -11.35
N ILE A 191 -9.82 14.03 -10.06
CA ILE A 191 -9.15 13.20 -9.06
C ILE A 191 -10.15 12.12 -8.61
N SER A 192 -9.77 10.87 -8.84
CA SER A 192 -10.55 9.68 -8.50
C SER A 192 -9.92 8.89 -7.35
N SER A 193 -8.59 8.90 -7.23
CA SER A 193 -7.87 8.27 -6.14
C SER A 193 -8.12 9.00 -4.81
N LEU A 194 -8.40 8.23 -3.76
CA LEU A 194 -8.85 8.77 -2.47
C LEU A 194 -7.74 9.51 -1.71
N ASP A 195 -6.50 9.04 -1.81
CA ASP A 195 -5.32 9.65 -1.19
C ASP A 195 -4.96 10.99 -1.85
N ASP A 196 -5.07 11.06 -3.17
CA ASP A 196 -4.94 12.31 -3.93
C ASP A 196 -6.01 13.34 -3.56
N LEU A 197 -7.28 12.90 -3.45
CA LEU A 197 -8.38 13.75 -3.02
C LEU A 197 -8.16 14.27 -1.60
N ALA A 198 -7.84 13.36 -0.68
CA ALA A 198 -7.57 13.66 0.72
C ALA A 198 -6.42 14.66 0.86
N TRP A 199 -5.32 14.49 0.11
CA TRP A 199 -4.20 15.43 0.11
C TRP A 199 -4.57 16.78 -0.48
N ALA A 200 -5.22 16.82 -1.64
CA ALA A 200 -5.52 18.06 -2.36
C ALA A 200 -6.45 18.99 -1.57
N LEU A 201 -7.35 18.40 -0.79
CA LEU A 201 -8.39 19.12 -0.04
C LEU A 201 -8.12 19.18 1.47
N ASN A 202 -6.99 18.64 1.96
CA ASN A 202 -6.70 18.50 3.39
C ASN A 202 -7.86 17.86 4.17
N VAL A 203 -8.50 16.84 3.59
CA VAL A 203 -9.61 16.12 4.20
C VAL A 203 -9.19 14.69 4.53
N ARG A 204 -9.73 14.13 5.60
CA ARG A 204 -9.50 12.76 6.06
C ARG A 204 -10.81 12.13 6.48
N GLY A 205 -10.81 10.82 6.59
CA GLY A 205 -11.97 10.01 6.97
C GLY A 205 -11.54 8.61 7.37
N THR A 206 -12.50 7.71 7.56
CA THR A 206 -12.25 6.31 7.93
C THR A 206 -13.08 5.36 7.07
N ASP A 207 -13.32 5.74 5.81
CA ASP A 207 -14.14 4.93 4.90
C ASP A 207 -13.44 3.65 4.44
N VAL A 208 -12.11 3.68 4.41
CA VAL A 208 -11.27 2.53 4.06
C VAL A 208 -10.49 2.12 5.31
N PRO A 209 -10.52 0.84 5.72
CA PRO A 209 -9.74 0.38 6.86
C PRO A 209 -8.26 0.75 6.70
N CYS A 210 -7.64 1.22 7.79
CA CYS A 210 -6.22 1.56 7.87
C CYS A 210 -5.76 2.77 7.03
N ASN A 211 -6.57 3.23 6.07
CA ASN A 211 -6.27 4.37 5.21
C ASN A 211 -7.19 5.54 5.59
N PRO A 212 -6.65 6.66 6.10
CA PRO A 212 -7.46 7.78 6.60
C PRO A 212 -8.05 8.63 5.46
N VAL A 213 -8.85 8.02 4.59
CA VAL A 213 -9.41 8.63 3.37
C VAL A 213 -10.94 8.62 3.38
N VAL A 214 -11.52 9.40 2.47
CA VAL A 214 -12.97 9.54 2.31
C VAL A 214 -13.33 9.15 0.89
N LEU A 215 -14.40 8.38 0.70
CA LEU A 215 -14.95 8.08 -0.62
C LEU A 215 -15.49 9.36 -1.26
N GLY A 216 -14.91 9.72 -2.42
CA GLY A 216 -15.31 10.89 -3.16
C GLY A 216 -14.53 11.08 -4.45
N PHE A 217 -14.94 12.09 -5.21
CA PHE A 217 -14.22 12.58 -6.39
C PHE A 217 -13.98 14.09 -6.26
N ALA A 218 -12.90 14.60 -6.84
CA ALA A 218 -12.70 16.03 -6.98
C ALA A 218 -12.57 16.42 -8.46
N TYR A 219 -13.48 17.26 -8.94
CA TYR A 219 -13.39 17.89 -10.26
C TYR A 219 -12.72 19.24 -10.13
N ILE A 220 -11.68 19.49 -10.92
CA ILE A 220 -10.89 20.73 -10.89
C ILE A 220 -10.81 21.30 -12.30
N SER A 221 -11.14 22.58 -12.44
CA SER A 221 -10.93 23.36 -13.66
C SER A 221 -10.42 24.77 -13.31
N ASP A 222 -10.21 25.61 -14.31
CA ASP A 222 -9.86 27.02 -14.08
C ASP A 222 -10.97 27.75 -13.31
N SER A 223 -12.24 27.52 -13.68
CA SER A 223 -13.40 28.26 -13.16
C SER A 223 -14.05 27.68 -11.90
N GLU A 224 -13.94 26.36 -11.67
CA GLU A 224 -14.63 25.71 -10.55
C GLU A 224 -13.80 24.57 -9.94
N THR A 225 -14.08 24.26 -8.68
CA THR A 225 -13.59 23.07 -7.99
C THR A 225 -14.75 22.47 -7.20
N ILE A 226 -15.01 21.18 -7.41
CA ILE A 226 -16.16 20.48 -6.81
C ILE A 226 -15.67 19.21 -6.13
N LEU A 227 -16.03 19.03 -4.86
CA LEU A 227 -15.91 17.78 -4.12
C LEU A 227 -17.25 17.03 -4.19
N TYR A 228 -17.25 15.84 -4.78
CA TYR A 228 -18.35 14.90 -4.79
C TYR A 228 -18.19 13.92 -3.63
N ILE A 229 -19.10 13.97 -2.66
CA ILE A 229 -19.05 13.19 -1.42
C ILE A 229 -20.46 12.81 -0.97
N THR A 230 -20.61 11.70 -0.25
CA THR A 230 -21.90 11.31 0.33
C THR A 230 -22.42 12.38 1.30
N GLU A 231 -23.70 12.72 1.18
CA GLU A 231 -24.36 13.68 2.06
C GLU A 231 -24.28 13.25 3.53
N GLY A 232 -24.08 14.22 4.43
CA GLY A 232 -23.97 13.98 5.87
C GLY A 232 -22.57 13.64 6.39
N LYS A 233 -21.58 13.41 5.51
CA LYS A 233 -20.19 13.17 5.94
C LYS A 233 -19.47 14.41 6.47
N LEU A 234 -19.82 15.59 5.96
CA LEU A 234 -19.24 16.86 6.38
C LEU A 234 -20.24 17.62 7.25
N ASN A 235 -19.74 18.25 8.32
CA ASN A 235 -20.52 19.15 9.16
C ASN A 235 -20.60 20.56 8.53
N GLU A 236 -21.44 21.44 9.09
CA GLU A 236 -21.66 22.79 8.58
C GLU A 236 -20.37 23.64 8.54
N GLU A 237 -19.48 23.45 9.52
CA GLU A 237 -18.20 24.16 9.61
C GLU A 237 -17.25 23.76 8.47
N ALA A 238 -17.07 22.47 8.23
CA ALA A 238 -16.25 21.96 7.14
C ALA A 238 -16.81 22.37 5.76
N ILE A 239 -18.14 22.38 5.60
CA ILE A 239 -18.79 22.88 4.38
C ILE A 239 -18.50 24.38 4.20
N ALA A 240 -18.62 25.19 5.25
CA ALA A 240 -18.31 26.62 5.20
C ALA A 240 -16.82 26.87 4.88
N GLU A 241 -15.92 26.06 5.46
CA GLU A 241 -14.49 26.10 5.19
C GLU A 241 -14.19 25.79 3.72
N PHE A 242 -14.72 24.69 3.16
CA PHE A 242 -14.55 24.38 1.73
C PHE A 242 -15.08 25.46 0.81
N ASN A 243 -16.27 26.01 1.10
CA ASN A 243 -16.83 27.11 0.33
C ASN A 243 -15.92 28.35 0.37
N SER A 244 -15.27 28.63 1.51
CA SER A 244 -14.30 29.72 1.64
C SER A 244 -13.04 29.52 0.78
N PHE A 245 -12.70 28.27 0.46
CA PHE A 245 -11.61 27.91 -0.45
C PHE A 245 -12.06 27.85 -1.93
N GLY A 246 -13.34 28.11 -2.22
CA GLY A 246 -13.91 28.00 -3.56
C GLY A 246 -14.18 26.54 -3.98
N VAL A 247 -14.35 25.63 -3.03
CA VAL A 247 -14.70 24.22 -3.26
C VAL A 247 -16.19 24.03 -3.01
N GLU A 248 -16.94 23.74 -4.07
CA GLU A 248 -18.37 23.38 -3.98
C GLU A 248 -18.51 21.92 -3.54
N ILE A 249 -19.53 21.62 -2.71
CA ILE A 249 -19.82 20.26 -2.26
C ILE A 249 -21.06 19.72 -2.99
N LYS A 250 -20.96 18.54 -3.61
CA LYS A 250 -22.08 17.87 -4.29
C LYS A 250 -22.23 16.40 -3.88
N PRO A 251 -23.42 15.80 -4.06
CA PRO A 251 -23.62 14.38 -3.83
C PRO A 251 -22.69 13.51 -4.68
N TYR A 252 -22.14 12.45 -4.09
CA TYR A 252 -21.20 11.51 -4.71
C TYR A 252 -21.57 11.09 -6.16
N GLU A 253 -22.83 10.72 -6.39
CA GLU A 253 -23.31 10.21 -7.68
C GLU A 253 -23.37 11.27 -8.80
N GLU A 254 -23.37 12.56 -8.45
CA GLU A 254 -23.47 13.64 -9.44
C GLU A 254 -22.19 13.82 -10.28
N VAL A 255 -21.09 13.15 -9.92
CA VAL A 255 -19.85 13.17 -10.69
C VAL A 255 -20.07 12.74 -12.15
N TYR A 256 -20.87 11.68 -12.38
CA TYR A 256 -21.13 11.18 -13.73
C TYR A 256 -22.00 12.14 -14.54
N THR A 257 -22.90 12.86 -13.89
CA THR A 257 -23.70 13.91 -14.53
C THR A 257 -22.80 15.06 -14.98
N LYS A 258 -21.83 15.46 -14.15
CA LYS A 258 -20.83 16.48 -14.51
C LYS A 258 -20.00 16.05 -15.72
N LEU A 259 -19.48 14.82 -15.72
CA LEU A 259 -18.63 14.31 -16.79
C LEU A 259 -19.39 14.20 -18.13
N LYS A 260 -20.62 13.67 -18.11
CA LYS A 260 -21.49 13.61 -19.29
C LYS A 260 -21.87 14.98 -19.84
N GLY A 261 -21.86 16.01 -18.99
CA GLY A 261 -22.19 17.39 -19.34
C GLY A 261 -21.01 18.23 -19.85
N LEU A 262 -19.81 17.65 -20.00
CA LEU A 262 -18.64 18.38 -20.50
C LEU A 262 -18.85 18.82 -21.97
N ALA A 263 -18.44 20.05 -22.28
CA ALA A 263 -18.51 20.58 -23.63
C ALA A 263 -17.48 19.89 -24.54
N THR A 264 -17.83 19.62 -25.79
CA THR A 264 -16.98 18.85 -26.72
C THR A 264 -15.67 19.53 -27.10
N ASP A 265 -15.50 20.82 -26.82
CA ASP A 265 -14.23 21.55 -27.02
C ASP A 265 -13.34 21.56 -25.76
N THR A 266 -13.79 20.94 -24.68
CA THR A 266 -13.02 20.78 -23.42
C THR A 266 -11.94 19.71 -23.57
N SER A 267 -10.82 19.91 -22.89
CA SER A 267 -9.82 18.88 -22.63
C SER A 267 -9.76 18.50 -21.15
N ILE A 268 -9.73 17.20 -20.86
CA ILE A 268 -9.71 16.68 -19.49
C ILE A 268 -8.53 15.74 -19.28
N LEU A 269 -7.78 15.95 -18.20
CA LEU A 269 -6.72 15.04 -17.77
C LEU A 269 -7.33 13.87 -16.99
N VAL A 270 -6.95 12.64 -17.34
CA VAL A 270 -7.34 11.41 -16.66
C VAL A 270 -6.09 10.58 -16.41
N ASP A 271 -5.92 10.05 -15.19
CA ASP A 271 -4.83 9.12 -14.87
C ASP A 271 -5.29 7.69 -15.12
N PRO A 272 -4.74 6.98 -16.13
CA PRO A 272 -5.20 5.64 -16.45
C PRO A 272 -4.99 4.63 -15.32
N LYS A 273 -4.05 4.87 -14.41
CA LYS A 273 -3.76 4.00 -13.26
C LYS A 273 -4.69 4.24 -12.08
N ARG A 274 -5.28 5.44 -11.97
CA ARG A 274 -6.06 5.87 -10.80
C ARG A 274 -7.54 6.15 -11.11
N THR A 275 -7.95 6.02 -12.36
CA THR A 275 -9.31 6.24 -12.80
C THR A 275 -9.90 4.95 -13.40
N CYS A 276 -11.13 4.63 -13.02
CA CYS A 276 -11.83 3.47 -13.56
C CYS A 276 -12.34 3.69 -14.99
N PHE A 277 -12.60 2.61 -15.72
CA PHE A 277 -13.11 2.65 -17.08
C PHE A 277 -14.47 3.36 -17.17
N ALA A 278 -15.35 3.19 -16.17
CA ALA A 278 -16.66 3.83 -16.16
C ALA A 278 -16.59 5.36 -16.18
N VAL A 279 -15.61 5.95 -15.49
CA VAL A 279 -15.34 7.40 -15.55
C VAL A 279 -14.93 7.80 -16.97
N TYR A 280 -13.96 7.09 -17.55
CA TYR A 280 -13.50 7.36 -18.92
C TYR A 280 -14.67 7.27 -19.93
N ASP A 281 -15.47 6.21 -19.84
CA ASP A 281 -16.57 5.94 -20.76
C ASP A 281 -17.74 6.92 -20.62
N SER A 282 -17.87 7.56 -19.44
CA SER A 282 -18.87 8.61 -19.22
C SER A 282 -18.55 9.95 -19.90
N ILE A 283 -17.30 10.15 -20.35
CA ILE A 283 -16.84 11.37 -21.00
C ILE A 283 -17.30 11.37 -22.47
N PRO A 284 -17.97 12.43 -22.97
CA PRO A 284 -18.44 12.48 -24.36
C PRO A 284 -17.31 12.35 -25.39
N GLU A 285 -17.56 11.63 -26.49
CA GLU A 285 -16.57 11.35 -27.56
C GLU A 285 -15.88 12.59 -28.14
N GLY A 286 -16.53 13.76 -28.10
CA GLY A 286 -15.94 15.02 -28.57
C GLY A 286 -14.86 15.60 -27.65
N VAL A 287 -14.91 15.29 -26.35
CA VAL A 287 -13.98 15.83 -25.35
C VAL A 287 -12.60 15.23 -25.54
N LYS A 288 -11.57 16.07 -25.51
CA LYS A 288 -10.18 15.61 -25.62
C LYS A 288 -9.69 15.04 -24.28
N ILE A 289 -9.53 13.73 -24.20
CA ILE A 289 -8.93 13.08 -23.02
C ILE A 289 -7.40 13.12 -23.14
N ILE A 290 -6.74 13.60 -22.09
CA ILE A 290 -5.29 13.62 -21.92
C ILE A 290 -4.95 12.58 -20.86
N GLU A 291 -4.46 11.41 -21.30
CA GLU A 291 -4.00 10.36 -20.40
C GLU A 291 -2.61 10.69 -19.85
N ASP A 292 -2.53 11.02 -18.55
CA ASP A 292 -1.28 11.40 -17.88
C ASP A 292 -1.41 11.19 -16.36
N MET A 293 -0.30 11.12 -15.64
CA MET A 293 -0.31 10.97 -14.19
C MET A 293 -1.08 12.12 -13.52
N ASN A 294 -1.89 11.78 -12.51
CA ASN A 294 -2.57 12.75 -11.68
C ASN A 294 -1.53 13.73 -11.08
N PRO A 295 -1.65 15.06 -11.30
CA PRO A 295 -0.72 16.04 -10.76
C PRO A 295 -0.48 15.92 -9.26
N SER A 296 -1.51 15.62 -8.45
CA SER A 296 -1.36 15.54 -7.00
C SER A 296 -0.47 14.38 -6.57
N THR A 297 -0.35 13.31 -7.37
CA THR A 297 0.45 12.12 -7.04
C THR A 297 1.94 12.48 -6.88
N MET A 298 2.51 13.24 -7.82
CA MET A 298 3.90 13.73 -7.68
C MET A 298 4.03 14.82 -6.61
N LEU A 299 3.04 15.73 -6.52
CA LEU A 299 3.09 16.84 -5.58
C LEU A 299 3.12 16.35 -4.12
N LYS A 300 2.32 15.33 -3.79
CA LYS A 300 2.25 14.78 -2.43
C LYS A 300 3.36 13.80 -2.08
N ALA A 301 3.98 13.19 -3.09
CA ALA A 301 5.11 12.29 -2.89
C ALA A 301 6.30 13.01 -2.23
N ILE A 302 6.47 14.31 -2.51
CA ILE A 302 7.49 15.19 -1.94
C ILE A 302 6.93 15.89 -0.69
N LYS A 303 7.34 15.43 0.49
CA LYS A 303 6.84 15.98 1.76
C LYS A 303 7.52 17.31 2.04
N ASN A 304 6.74 18.28 2.51
CA ASN A 304 7.28 19.56 2.95
C ASN A 304 7.92 19.44 4.35
N ASN A 305 8.69 20.44 4.77
CA ASN A 305 9.43 20.38 6.04
C ASN A 305 8.54 20.24 7.28
N VAL A 306 7.28 20.71 7.23
CA VAL A 306 6.30 20.54 8.32
C VAL A 306 5.88 19.07 8.39
N GLU A 307 5.48 18.48 7.27
CA GLU A 307 5.12 17.06 7.17
C GLU A 307 6.27 16.14 7.60
N ILE A 308 7.51 16.43 7.17
CA ILE A 308 8.69 15.65 7.58
C ILE A 308 8.95 15.81 9.09
N GLY A 309 8.89 17.03 9.62
CA GLY A 309 9.07 17.29 11.05
C GLY A 309 8.04 16.57 11.92
N HIS A 310 6.79 16.57 11.48
CA HIS A 310 5.70 15.83 12.09
C HIS A 310 5.86 14.31 12.01
N THR A 311 6.32 13.80 10.86
CA THR A 311 6.61 12.37 10.69
C THR A 311 7.70 11.91 11.65
N ARG A 312 8.76 12.70 11.87
CA ARG A 312 9.78 12.40 12.90
C ARG A 312 9.17 12.24 14.29
N ASN A 313 8.22 13.10 14.67
CA ASN A 313 7.53 12.99 15.94
C ASN A 313 6.65 11.74 16.03
N ALA A 314 5.95 11.39 14.94
CA ALA A 314 5.18 10.14 14.86
C ALA A 314 6.09 8.90 15.06
N MET A 315 7.28 8.89 14.46
CA MET A 315 8.26 7.80 14.66
C MET A 315 8.79 7.71 16.08
N ILE A 316 8.96 8.83 16.79
CA ILE A 316 9.34 8.81 18.21
C ILE A 316 8.22 8.17 19.03
N ASN A 317 6.98 8.58 18.80
CA ASN A 317 5.82 8.04 19.51
C ASN A 317 5.66 6.54 19.23
N ASP A 318 5.80 6.11 17.98
CA ASP A 318 5.72 4.70 17.60
C ASP A 318 6.89 3.88 18.17
N GLY A 319 8.09 4.48 18.23
CA GLY A 319 9.27 3.88 18.86
C GLY A 319 9.11 3.64 20.37
N VAL A 320 8.39 4.53 21.07
CA VAL A 320 8.00 4.32 22.48
C VAL A 320 7.07 3.11 22.60
N ALA A 321 6.04 3.02 21.76
CA ALA A 321 5.11 1.88 21.76
C ALA A 321 5.83 0.55 21.47
N LEU A 322 6.70 0.52 20.46
CA LEU A 322 7.48 -0.66 20.09
C LEU A 322 8.47 -1.06 21.19
N THR A 323 9.11 -0.10 21.88
CA THR A 323 10.01 -0.40 23.00
C THR A 323 9.26 -1.07 24.15
N LYS A 324 8.10 -0.52 24.52
CA LYS A 324 7.23 -1.13 25.53
C LYS A 324 6.77 -2.52 25.13
N PHE A 325 6.39 -2.68 23.86
CA PHE A 325 5.92 -3.93 23.30
C PHE A 325 6.99 -5.02 23.36
N PHE A 326 8.20 -4.76 22.86
CA PHE A 326 9.24 -5.79 22.83
C PHE A 326 9.74 -6.15 24.24
N LYS A 327 9.77 -5.18 25.17
CA LYS A 327 10.00 -5.48 26.59
C LYS A 327 8.92 -6.41 27.15
N TRP A 328 7.65 -6.07 26.95
CA TRP A 328 6.53 -6.88 27.41
C TRP A 328 6.56 -8.29 26.81
N LEU A 329 6.83 -8.42 25.50
CA LEU A 329 6.92 -9.70 24.82
C LEU A 329 7.99 -10.60 25.46
N GLU A 330 9.20 -10.06 25.67
CA GLU A 330 10.30 -10.79 26.31
C GLU A 330 9.95 -11.25 27.73
N GLU A 331 9.24 -10.43 28.50
CA GLU A 331 8.84 -10.72 29.87
C GLU A 331 7.67 -11.70 30.01
N ASN A 332 6.90 -11.95 28.94
CA ASN A 332 5.65 -12.72 29.01
C ASN A 332 5.60 -13.93 28.06
N VAL A 333 6.56 -14.10 27.14
CA VAL A 333 6.55 -15.24 26.20
C VAL A 333 6.64 -16.61 26.89
N ASP A 334 7.21 -16.67 28.10
CA ASP A 334 7.31 -17.90 28.89
C ASP A 334 6.01 -18.31 29.60
N SER A 335 5.00 -17.45 29.60
CA SER A 335 3.67 -17.74 30.16
C SER A 335 2.94 -18.87 29.43
N GLY A 336 3.22 -19.05 28.13
CA GLY A 336 2.50 -19.97 27.25
C GLY A 336 1.10 -19.48 26.86
N GLU A 337 0.75 -18.22 27.17
CA GLU A 337 -0.57 -17.64 26.88
C GLU A 337 -0.58 -16.73 25.63
N LEU A 338 0.61 -16.35 25.15
CA LEU A 338 0.74 -15.46 23.99
C LEU A 338 0.48 -16.22 22.69
N SER A 339 -0.33 -15.62 21.83
CA SER A 339 -0.61 -16.03 20.46
C SER A 339 -0.33 -14.90 19.48
N GLU A 340 -0.21 -15.22 18.18
CA GLU A 340 0.03 -14.23 17.12
C GLU A 340 -1.00 -13.08 17.15
N ILE A 341 -2.29 -13.42 17.28
CA ILE A 341 -3.38 -12.43 17.38
C ILE A 341 -3.24 -11.59 18.64
N SER A 342 -3.05 -12.21 19.81
CA SER A 342 -2.97 -11.45 21.08
C SER A 342 -1.75 -10.52 21.13
N VAL A 343 -0.66 -10.90 20.45
CA VAL A 343 0.55 -10.07 20.34
C VAL A 343 0.28 -8.87 19.43
N ALA A 344 -0.40 -9.06 18.30
CA ALA A 344 -0.83 -7.98 17.42
C ALA A 344 -1.77 -6.99 18.16
N ASP A 345 -2.78 -7.50 18.86
CA ASP A 345 -3.74 -6.70 19.62
C ASP A 345 -3.04 -5.90 20.73
N HIS A 346 -2.07 -6.51 21.43
CA HIS A 346 -1.33 -5.81 22.47
C HIS A 346 -0.49 -4.66 21.90
N LEU A 347 0.21 -4.88 20.78
CA LEU A 347 0.95 -3.81 20.11
C LEU A 347 0.05 -2.66 19.67
N ALA A 348 -1.12 -2.96 19.09
CA ALA A 348 -2.11 -1.95 18.73
C ALA A 348 -2.57 -1.15 19.96
N SER A 349 -2.77 -1.80 21.11
CA SER A 349 -3.13 -1.12 22.36
C SER A 349 -2.07 -0.14 22.85
N LEU A 350 -0.78 -0.51 22.74
CA LEU A 350 0.34 0.36 23.12
C LEU A 350 0.50 1.55 22.18
N ARG A 351 0.20 1.38 20.89
CA ARG A 351 0.11 2.48 19.92
C ARG A 351 -1.05 3.41 20.24
N ALA A 352 -2.19 2.89 20.66
CA ALA A 352 -3.35 3.69 21.06
C ALA A 352 -3.10 4.57 22.30
N GLU A 353 -2.11 4.24 23.13
CA GLU A 353 -1.64 5.12 24.22
C GLU A 353 -0.83 6.32 23.72
N GLN A 354 -0.36 6.32 22.48
CA GLN A 354 0.54 7.34 21.97
C GLN A 354 -0.19 8.60 21.46
N PRO A 355 0.39 9.79 21.63
CA PRO A 355 -0.23 11.04 21.16
C PRO A 355 -0.52 11.02 19.66
N GLY A 356 -1.75 11.40 19.30
CA GLY A 356 -2.17 11.57 17.91
C GLY A 356 -2.52 10.28 17.18
N PHE A 357 -2.44 9.11 17.81
CA PHE A 357 -2.84 7.84 17.19
C PHE A 357 -4.32 7.88 16.73
N LYS A 358 -4.59 7.34 15.55
CA LYS A 358 -5.93 7.26 14.93
C LYS A 358 -6.34 5.82 14.68
N ASP A 359 -5.46 5.02 14.09
CA ASP A 359 -5.69 3.61 13.74
C ASP A 359 -4.34 2.92 13.45
N ILE A 360 -4.33 1.61 13.22
CA ILE A 360 -3.19 0.94 12.58
C ILE A 360 -3.12 1.31 11.09
N SER A 361 -1.91 1.36 10.51
CA SER A 361 -1.72 1.71 9.09
C SER A 361 -1.91 0.52 8.14
N PHE A 362 -1.94 -0.70 8.69
CA PHE A 362 -2.33 -1.95 8.05
C PHE A 362 -2.53 -3.04 9.13
N GLY A 363 -3.16 -4.16 8.77
CA GLY A 363 -3.30 -5.31 9.67
C GLY A 363 -1.93 -5.86 10.07
N SER A 364 -1.59 -5.84 11.36
CA SER A 364 -0.27 -6.24 11.84
C SER A 364 0.04 -7.70 11.49
N ILE A 365 1.22 -7.91 10.92
CA ILE A 365 1.74 -9.22 10.55
C ILE A 365 2.61 -9.69 11.71
N VAL A 366 2.07 -10.63 12.50
CA VAL A 366 2.80 -11.30 13.57
C VAL A 366 2.99 -12.75 13.14
N GLY A 367 4.14 -13.07 12.56
CA GLY A 367 4.45 -14.38 12.01
C GLY A 367 5.42 -15.15 12.90
N TYR A 368 4.92 -16.16 13.61
CA TYR A 368 5.74 -17.06 14.41
C TYR A 368 6.29 -18.21 13.55
N LYS A 369 7.62 -18.39 13.54
CA LYS A 369 8.30 -19.43 12.74
C LYS A 369 7.80 -19.47 11.29
N ALA A 370 7.20 -20.58 10.86
CA ALA A 370 6.78 -20.84 9.49
C ALA A 370 5.80 -19.77 8.96
N HIS A 371 5.01 -19.15 9.83
CA HIS A 371 4.12 -18.05 9.45
C HIS A 371 4.88 -16.78 9.09
N GLY A 372 6.06 -16.55 9.68
CA GLY A 372 6.97 -15.48 9.27
C GLY A 372 7.46 -15.63 7.83
N ALA A 373 7.43 -16.85 7.25
CA ALA A 373 7.79 -17.10 5.86
C ALA A 373 6.73 -16.64 4.85
N LEU A 374 5.59 -16.11 5.30
CA LEU A 374 4.50 -15.63 4.47
C LEU A 374 4.51 -14.09 4.52
N PRO A 375 4.94 -13.38 3.45
CA PRO A 375 5.24 -11.95 3.53
C PRO A 375 4.10 -11.07 4.04
N HIS A 376 2.86 -11.43 3.74
CA HIS A 376 1.61 -10.71 4.10
C HIS A 376 0.70 -11.60 4.98
N TYR A 377 1.30 -12.41 5.87
CA TYR A 377 0.53 -13.26 6.79
C TYR A 377 -0.42 -12.45 7.67
N SER A 378 -1.63 -12.94 7.85
CA SER A 378 -2.54 -12.46 8.88
C SER A 378 -3.13 -13.66 9.58
N ALA A 379 -2.94 -13.73 10.90
CA ALA A 379 -3.46 -14.83 11.69
C ALA A 379 -4.99 -14.80 11.72
N THR A 380 -5.62 -15.94 11.47
CA THR A 380 -7.05 -16.16 11.72
C THR A 380 -7.23 -16.95 13.02
N PRO A 381 -8.43 -17.00 13.61
CA PRO A 381 -8.69 -17.87 14.76
C PRO A 381 -8.26 -19.33 14.54
N GLU A 382 -8.27 -19.81 13.30
CA GLU A 382 -7.86 -21.16 12.89
C GLU A 382 -6.34 -21.31 12.72
N SER A 383 -5.63 -20.27 12.25
CA SER A 383 -4.17 -20.30 12.06
C SER A 383 -3.36 -19.72 13.23
N ASN A 384 -4.03 -19.13 14.22
CA ASN A 384 -3.41 -18.42 15.35
C ASN A 384 -2.51 -19.35 16.18
N SER A 385 -1.19 -19.22 15.99
CA SER A 385 -0.22 -20.04 16.73
C SER A 385 0.06 -19.47 18.12
N LEU A 386 0.20 -20.35 19.10
CA LEU A 386 0.78 -20.00 20.39
C LEU A 386 2.28 -19.83 20.25
N LEU A 387 2.82 -18.81 20.90
CA LEU A 387 4.24 -18.52 20.93
C LEU A 387 4.91 -19.41 21.99
N GLU A 388 6.09 -19.91 21.64
CA GLU A 388 6.97 -20.62 22.57
C GLU A 388 8.33 -19.91 22.61
N GLN A 389 9.16 -20.21 23.63
CA GLN A 389 10.55 -19.74 23.72
C GLN A 389 11.48 -20.41 22.71
N ASN A 390 11.15 -20.33 21.42
CA ASN A 390 11.77 -21.11 20.37
C ASN A 390 11.58 -20.49 18.99
N GLY A 391 12.66 -20.24 18.26
CA GLY A 391 12.66 -19.71 16.90
C GLY A 391 12.45 -18.20 16.83
N LEU A 392 12.13 -17.75 15.61
CA LEU A 392 11.94 -16.35 15.27
C LEU A 392 10.48 -15.91 15.38
N LEU A 393 10.30 -14.64 15.76
CA LEU A 393 9.05 -13.91 15.60
C LEU A 393 9.30 -12.71 14.68
N LEU A 394 8.59 -12.66 13.55
CA LEU A 394 8.52 -11.49 12.69
C LEU A 394 7.32 -10.64 13.11
N VAL A 395 7.54 -9.36 13.36
CA VAL A 395 6.49 -8.39 13.66
C VAL A 395 6.62 -7.23 12.67
N ASP A 396 5.68 -7.15 11.76
CA ASP A 396 5.53 -6.03 10.82
C ASP A 396 4.20 -5.31 11.08
N SER A 397 4.30 -4.01 11.34
CA SER A 397 3.16 -3.24 11.83
C SER A 397 3.43 -1.74 11.77
N GLY A 398 2.37 -0.95 11.66
CA GLY A 398 2.44 0.49 11.68
C GLY A 398 1.20 1.17 12.27
N GLY A 399 1.31 2.48 12.49
CA GLY A 399 0.26 3.33 13.02
C GLY A 399 -0.05 4.51 12.11
N GLN A 400 -1.33 4.88 12.03
CA GLN A 400 -1.80 6.17 11.56
C GLN A 400 -1.83 7.13 12.74
N TYR A 401 -1.12 8.24 12.58
CA TYR A 401 -1.13 9.37 13.50
C TYR A 401 -1.68 10.58 12.77
N GLU A 402 -2.28 11.52 13.50
CA GLU A 402 -2.73 12.81 12.95
C GLU A 402 -1.64 13.52 12.14
N THR A 403 -0.39 13.29 12.55
CA THR A 403 0.82 13.94 12.06
C THR A 403 1.78 12.97 11.35
N GLY A 404 1.31 11.83 10.83
CA GLY A 404 2.18 10.91 10.08
C GLY A 404 1.67 9.49 9.99
N THR A 405 2.34 8.68 9.18
CA THR A 405 2.06 7.25 9.01
C THR A 405 3.36 6.49 9.26
N THR A 406 3.30 5.40 10.01
CA THR A 406 4.47 4.55 10.29
C THR A 406 4.33 3.17 9.64
N ASP A 407 5.48 2.56 9.38
CA ASP A 407 5.63 1.22 8.83
C ASP A 407 6.98 0.65 9.28
N ILE A 408 6.95 -0.45 10.03
CA ILE A 408 8.11 -0.97 10.74
C ILE A 408 8.00 -2.49 10.89
N THR A 409 8.95 -3.19 10.28
CA THR A 409 9.23 -4.60 10.55
C THR A 409 10.46 -4.83 11.43
N ARG A 410 10.32 -5.67 12.46
CA ARG A 410 11.44 -6.25 13.23
C ARG A 410 11.28 -7.76 13.36
N VAL A 411 12.42 -8.43 13.51
CA VAL A 411 12.49 -9.85 13.82
C VAL A 411 13.30 -10.01 15.10
N VAL A 412 12.77 -10.79 16.04
CA VAL A 412 13.39 -11.06 17.34
C VAL A 412 13.50 -12.56 17.59
N SER A 413 14.47 -12.95 18.43
CA SER A 413 14.56 -14.32 18.93
C SER A 413 13.60 -14.53 20.10
N LEU A 414 12.76 -15.57 20.02
CA LEU A 414 12.05 -16.08 21.21
C LEU A 414 12.86 -17.14 21.97
N GLY A 415 13.94 -17.66 21.39
CA GLY A 415 14.86 -18.63 22.01
C GLY A 415 15.32 -19.70 21.02
N ASN A 416 16.29 -20.53 21.39
CA ASN A 416 16.71 -21.72 20.62
C ASN A 416 17.00 -21.51 19.12
N ILE A 417 17.49 -20.32 18.74
CA ILE A 417 17.80 -19.97 17.34
C ILE A 417 18.94 -20.83 16.77
N THR A 418 18.77 -21.21 15.51
CA THR A 418 19.73 -21.98 14.71
C THR A 418 20.77 -21.07 14.06
N GLN A 419 21.90 -21.66 13.62
CA GLN A 419 22.89 -20.91 12.85
C GLN A 419 22.33 -20.43 11.50
N ALA A 420 21.46 -21.21 10.87
CA ALA A 420 20.85 -20.82 9.60
C ALA A 420 19.96 -19.57 9.73
N GLU A 421 19.20 -19.47 10.82
CA GLU A 421 18.40 -18.27 11.14
C GLU A 421 19.29 -17.05 11.37
N LYS A 422 20.41 -17.20 12.10
CA LYS A 422 21.38 -16.12 12.32
C LYS A 422 22.05 -15.65 11.02
N ASP A 423 22.51 -16.59 10.20
CA ASP A 423 23.17 -16.30 8.93
C ASP A 423 22.20 -15.52 8.02
N ASP A 424 20.98 -16.04 7.87
CA ASP A 424 19.95 -15.42 7.02
C ASP A 424 19.52 -14.04 7.55
N TYR A 425 19.33 -13.89 8.86
CA TYR A 425 19.05 -12.60 9.50
C TYR A 425 20.13 -11.58 9.17
N THR A 426 21.39 -12.02 9.29
CA THR A 426 22.54 -11.14 9.08
C THR A 426 22.69 -10.72 7.62
N TYR A 427 22.36 -11.59 6.65
CA TYR A 427 22.34 -11.20 5.24
C TYR A 427 21.20 -10.23 4.90
N VAL A 428 20.01 -10.40 5.50
CA VAL A 428 18.92 -9.43 5.36
C VAL A 428 19.31 -8.09 5.98
N LEU A 429 19.84 -8.09 7.20
CA LEU A 429 20.36 -6.90 7.87
C LEU A 429 21.43 -6.19 7.03
N LYS A 430 22.38 -6.94 6.47
CA LYS A 430 23.40 -6.39 5.57
C LYS A 430 22.76 -5.69 4.37
N GLY A 431 21.72 -6.27 3.79
CA GLY A 431 20.90 -5.62 2.75
C GLY A 431 20.25 -4.32 3.23
N THR A 432 19.59 -4.34 4.40
CA THR A 432 18.95 -3.15 5.00
C THR A 432 19.95 -2.02 5.19
N ILE A 433 21.15 -2.34 5.70
CA ILE A 433 22.23 -1.37 5.92
C ILE A 433 22.72 -0.79 4.59
N GLU A 434 23.00 -1.64 3.60
CA GLU A 434 23.49 -1.19 2.28
C GLU A 434 22.48 -0.27 1.57
N GLY A 435 21.18 -0.59 1.65
CA GLY A 435 20.13 0.30 1.17
C GLY A 435 20.07 1.62 1.94
N SER A 436 20.13 1.55 3.28
CA SER A 436 20.05 2.74 4.15
C SER A 436 21.26 3.68 4.00
N MET A 437 22.42 3.14 3.63
CA MET A 437 23.68 3.88 3.47
C MET A 437 23.92 4.34 2.03
N ALA A 438 23.00 4.08 1.10
CA ALA A 438 23.21 4.39 -0.30
C ALA A 438 23.40 5.90 -0.52
N ILE A 439 24.51 6.25 -1.18
CA ILE A 439 24.78 7.59 -1.73
C ILE A 439 24.66 7.49 -3.25
N TYR A 440 23.84 8.33 -3.85
CA TYR A 440 23.46 8.21 -5.26
C TYR A 440 23.35 9.58 -5.94
N PRO A 441 23.58 9.67 -7.26
CA PRO A 441 23.43 10.92 -7.99
C PRO A 441 21.94 11.33 -8.12
N LYS A 442 21.66 12.63 -8.15
CA LYS A 442 20.33 13.17 -8.45
C LYS A 442 19.80 12.61 -9.78
N GLY A 443 18.50 12.30 -9.82
CA GLY A 443 17.87 11.63 -10.95
C GLY A 443 17.98 10.10 -10.92
N THR A 444 18.53 9.49 -9.87
CA THR A 444 18.46 8.04 -9.68
C THR A 444 17.01 7.57 -9.55
N ARG A 445 16.66 6.43 -10.15
CA ARG A 445 15.36 5.76 -10.02
C ARG A 445 15.45 4.66 -8.98
N GLY A 446 14.32 4.34 -8.35
CA GLY A 446 14.28 3.39 -7.24
C GLY A 446 14.77 1.96 -7.55
N TYR A 447 14.63 1.48 -8.80
CA TYR A 447 15.15 0.16 -9.18
C TYR A 447 16.68 0.04 -9.14
N GLN A 448 17.40 1.17 -9.21
CA GLN A 448 18.85 1.19 -9.07
C GLN A 448 19.25 0.98 -7.60
N ILE A 449 18.46 1.53 -6.67
CA ILE A 449 18.64 1.36 -5.22
C ILE A 449 18.21 -0.04 -4.78
N ASP A 450 17.12 -0.57 -5.34
CA ASP A 450 16.68 -1.96 -5.11
C ASP A 450 17.81 -2.98 -5.39
N ALA A 451 18.53 -2.83 -6.50
CA ALA A 451 19.65 -3.70 -6.83
C ALA A 451 20.83 -3.60 -5.83
N ILE A 452 21.08 -2.40 -5.27
CA ILE A 452 22.11 -2.20 -4.24
C ILE A 452 21.72 -2.98 -2.98
N THR A 453 20.48 -2.83 -2.53
CA THR A 453 19.95 -3.51 -1.34
C THR A 453 19.94 -5.03 -1.48
N ARG A 454 19.69 -5.55 -2.68
CA ARG A 454 19.73 -7.01 -2.97
C ARG A 454 21.12 -7.61 -3.04
N ARG A 455 22.14 -6.79 -3.35
CA ARG A 455 23.51 -7.26 -3.64
C ARG A 455 24.06 -8.23 -2.57
N PRO A 456 23.97 -7.98 -1.26
CA PRO A 456 24.51 -8.90 -0.25
C PRO A 456 23.84 -10.28 -0.28
N MET A 457 22.53 -10.33 -0.51
CA MET A 457 21.79 -11.59 -0.61
C MET A 457 22.10 -12.33 -1.91
N TRP A 458 22.14 -11.64 -3.05
CA TRP A 458 22.45 -12.23 -4.36
C TRP A 458 23.83 -12.88 -4.40
N GLN A 459 24.83 -12.30 -3.72
CA GLN A 459 26.17 -12.89 -3.57
C GLN A 459 26.17 -14.28 -2.93
N THR A 460 25.08 -14.62 -2.23
CA THR A 460 24.88 -15.91 -1.56
C THR A 460 23.76 -16.74 -2.18
N LEU A 461 23.28 -16.36 -3.37
CA LEU A 461 22.19 -17.01 -4.09
C LEU A 461 20.84 -16.97 -3.35
N ARG A 462 20.64 -15.95 -2.49
CA ARG A 462 19.37 -15.66 -1.81
C ARG A 462 18.61 -14.53 -2.54
N ASN A 463 17.29 -14.51 -2.44
CA ASN A 463 16.44 -13.45 -2.96
C ASN A 463 15.10 -13.39 -2.23
N TYR A 464 14.35 -12.29 -2.38
CA TYR A 464 12.98 -12.10 -1.91
C TYR A 464 12.05 -11.67 -3.03
N GLY A 465 10.78 -12.09 -2.93
CA GLY A 465 9.76 -11.97 -3.99
C GLY A 465 8.95 -10.68 -4.02
N HIS A 466 9.34 -9.64 -3.27
CA HIS A 466 8.69 -8.33 -3.24
C HIS A 466 9.71 -7.21 -3.49
N GLY A 467 9.25 -5.95 -3.61
CA GLY A 467 10.11 -4.78 -3.73
C GLY A 467 10.95 -4.53 -2.46
N THR A 468 12.06 -3.82 -2.59
CA THR A 468 12.84 -3.32 -1.45
C THR A 468 12.12 -2.23 -0.66
N GLY A 469 11.16 -1.54 -1.25
CA GLY A 469 10.34 -0.58 -0.51
C GLY A 469 9.37 0.20 -1.39
N HIS A 470 8.55 1.00 -0.73
CA HIS A 470 7.49 1.83 -1.30
C HIS A 470 7.52 3.21 -0.64
N GLY A 471 6.93 4.22 -1.29
CA GLY A 471 6.71 5.50 -0.62
C GLY A 471 5.68 5.38 0.50
N VAL A 472 5.71 6.32 1.44
CA VAL A 472 4.77 6.38 2.58
C VAL A 472 4.11 7.75 2.65
N GLY A 473 2.79 7.77 2.81
CA GLY A 473 1.97 8.98 2.90
C GLY A 473 2.08 9.70 4.24
N PHE A 474 1.64 10.96 4.27
CA PHE A 474 1.53 11.75 5.50
C PHE A 474 0.10 11.70 6.06
N CYS A 475 -0.12 10.88 7.11
CA CYS A 475 -1.47 10.59 7.61
C CYS A 475 -2.37 10.16 6.43
N LEU A 476 -1.88 9.21 5.64
CA LEU A 476 -2.44 8.76 4.37
C LEU A 476 -2.08 7.28 4.19
N ASN A 477 -2.20 6.75 2.97
CA ASN A 477 -1.85 5.36 2.68
C ASN A 477 -0.40 5.06 3.09
N VAL A 478 -0.20 3.91 3.74
CA VAL A 478 1.13 3.39 4.07
C VAL A 478 1.92 3.06 2.80
N HIS A 479 1.24 2.54 1.78
CA HIS A 479 1.77 2.39 0.43
C HIS A 479 1.38 3.58 -0.45
N GLU A 480 2.32 4.50 -0.66
CA GLU A 480 2.13 5.70 -1.45
C GLU A 480 3.15 5.79 -2.60
N GLY A 481 2.65 5.74 -3.84
CA GLY A 481 3.47 6.01 -5.02
C GLY A 481 3.71 7.51 -5.26
N PRO A 482 4.42 7.88 -6.34
CA PRO A 482 4.74 7.01 -7.47
C PRO A 482 6.15 6.42 -7.44
N HIS A 483 7.03 6.87 -6.54
CA HIS A 483 8.34 6.27 -6.36
C HIS A 483 8.24 4.95 -5.60
N VAL A 484 9.03 3.96 -6.03
CA VAL A 484 9.11 2.61 -5.46
C VAL A 484 10.52 2.09 -5.60
N PHE A 485 11.01 1.33 -4.63
CA PHE A 485 12.27 0.60 -4.72
C PHE A 485 11.95 -0.85 -5.07
N ASN A 486 11.90 -1.18 -6.36
CA ASN A 486 11.66 -2.53 -6.82
C ASN A 486 12.37 -2.81 -8.15
N GLY A 487 12.38 -4.06 -8.61
CA GLY A 487 13.05 -4.43 -9.86
C GLY A 487 12.36 -3.91 -11.14
N THR A 488 11.18 -3.30 -11.04
CA THR A 488 10.46 -2.74 -12.18
C THR A 488 11.07 -1.39 -12.56
N ALA A 489 11.26 -1.16 -13.86
CA ALA A 489 11.83 0.08 -14.39
C ALA A 489 10.84 1.27 -14.32
N THR A 490 10.37 1.61 -13.13
CA THR A 490 9.53 2.77 -12.87
C THR A 490 10.34 4.05 -13.07
N ASP A 491 9.99 4.83 -14.08
CA ASP A 491 10.71 6.06 -14.44
C ASP A 491 10.29 7.25 -13.58
N ILE A 492 10.54 7.14 -12.27
CA ILE A 492 10.33 8.20 -11.28
C ILE A 492 11.65 8.41 -10.55
N ALA A 493 12.21 9.61 -10.68
CA ALA A 493 13.40 9.99 -9.95
C ALA A 493 13.09 10.09 -8.44
N ILE A 494 14.06 9.68 -7.63
CA ILE A 494 14.02 9.89 -6.18
C ILE A 494 14.42 11.34 -5.91
N GLU A 495 13.54 12.06 -5.23
CA GLU A 495 13.66 13.50 -4.98
C GLU A 495 13.69 13.81 -3.49
N THR A 496 14.33 14.92 -3.12
CA THR A 496 14.41 15.37 -1.72
C THR A 496 13.02 15.55 -1.13
N GLY A 497 12.80 15.00 0.07
CA GLY A 497 11.52 15.01 0.77
C GLY A 497 10.64 13.78 0.50
N MET A 498 11.03 12.87 -0.39
CA MET A 498 10.35 11.59 -0.54
C MET A 498 10.65 10.68 0.65
N ILE A 499 9.60 10.20 1.31
CA ILE A 499 9.67 9.17 2.35
C ILE A 499 9.46 7.80 1.71
N THR A 500 10.33 6.84 2.00
CA THR A 500 10.31 5.47 1.43
C THR A 500 10.69 4.44 2.48
N SER A 501 10.12 3.24 2.44
CA SER A 501 10.62 2.08 3.18
C SER A 501 11.90 1.51 2.55
N ILE A 502 12.71 0.85 3.38
CA ILE A 502 13.80 -0.04 3.00
C ILE A 502 13.61 -1.31 3.83
N GLU A 503 13.06 -2.33 3.20
CA GLU A 503 12.49 -3.52 3.83
C GLU A 503 12.90 -4.84 3.15
N PRO A 504 14.20 -5.10 2.90
CA PRO A 504 14.59 -6.40 2.36
C PRO A 504 14.14 -7.54 3.28
N GLY A 505 13.91 -8.71 2.67
CA GLY A 505 13.50 -9.89 3.40
C GLY A 505 14.11 -11.18 2.88
N LEU A 506 13.79 -12.28 3.56
CA LEU A 506 14.06 -13.65 3.16
C LEU A 506 13.00 -14.56 3.77
N TYR A 507 12.42 -15.44 2.96
CA TYR A 507 11.30 -16.29 3.36
C TYR A 507 11.59 -17.74 3.00
N LYS A 508 11.70 -18.60 4.02
CA LYS A 508 11.84 -20.05 3.87
C LYS A 508 10.53 -20.72 4.22
N GLU A 509 9.74 -21.04 3.19
CA GLU A 509 8.42 -21.64 3.32
C GLU A 509 8.44 -22.86 4.25
N GLY A 510 7.58 -22.87 5.26
CA GLY A 510 7.50 -23.93 6.26
C GLY A 510 8.54 -23.86 7.39
N GLU A 511 9.45 -22.89 7.36
CA GLU A 511 10.51 -22.74 8.37
C GLU A 511 10.41 -21.41 9.13
N TYR A 512 10.80 -20.31 8.48
CA TYR A 512 10.84 -18.96 9.06
C TYR A 512 10.92 -17.90 7.98
N GLY A 513 10.63 -16.66 8.34
CA GLY A 513 10.91 -15.51 7.50
C GLY A 513 11.46 -14.33 8.28
N ILE A 514 12.13 -13.47 7.54
CA ILE A 514 12.92 -12.36 8.06
C ILE A 514 12.64 -11.17 7.17
N ARG A 515 12.30 -10.04 7.76
CA ARG A 515 12.27 -8.73 7.11
C ARG A 515 12.74 -7.69 8.13
N ILE A 516 13.54 -6.74 7.69
CA ILE A 516 14.01 -5.64 8.55
C ILE A 516 13.77 -4.36 7.81
N GLU A 517 12.89 -3.55 8.36
CA GLU A 517 12.34 -2.39 7.67
C GLU A 517 12.51 -1.10 8.44
N ASN A 518 12.97 -0.09 7.72
CA ASN A 518 12.99 1.29 8.18
C ASN A 518 12.41 2.21 7.11
N LEU A 519 11.74 3.26 7.57
CA LEU A 519 11.43 4.41 6.75
C LEU A 519 12.62 5.36 6.71
N VAL A 520 12.86 5.91 5.53
CA VAL A 520 13.89 6.91 5.25
C VAL A 520 13.31 8.09 4.51
N VAL A 521 13.88 9.28 4.71
CA VAL A 521 13.61 10.45 3.86
C VAL A 521 14.82 10.75 2.99
N SER A 522 14.57 10.94 1.70
CA SER A 522 15.59 11.31 0.72
C SER A 522 16.00 12.77 0.92
N LYS A 523 17.30 13.05 0.88
CA LYS A 523 17.82 14.42 1.07
C LYS A 523 19.03 14.68 0.18
N ASP A 524 19.27 15.97 -0.07
CA ASP A 524 20.48 16.44 -0.74
C ASP A 524 21.71 16.22 0.17
N LEU A 525 22.81 15.73 -0.40
CA LEU A 525 24.07 15.49 0.31
C LEU A 525 25.13 16.54 -0.05
N GLU A 526 25.75 16.42 -1.22
CA GLU A 526 26.86 17.28 -1.66
C GLU A 526 26.92 17.35 -3.20
N SER A 527 27.38 18.49 -3.72
CA SER A 527 27.72 18.69 -5.13
C SER A 527 29.22 18.58 -5.35
N THR A 528 29.63 17.79 -6.33
CA THR A 528 31.04 17.64 -6.71
C THR A 528 31.23 17.88 -8.22
N GLN A 529 32.47 17.79 -8.72
CA GLN A 529 32.74 17.84 -10.16
C GLN A 529 32.06 16.69 -10.95
N TYR A 530 31.57 15.65 -10.27
CA TYR A 530 30.93 14.48 -10.87
C TYR A 530 29.40 14.53 -10.81
N GLY A 531 28.82 15.60 -10.25
CA GLY A 531 27.37 15.80 -10.15
C GLY A 531 26.90 16.10 -8.74
N ASP A 532 25.57 16.21 -8.61
CA ASP A 532 24.88 16.38 -7.34
C ASP A 532 24.49 15.03 -6.76
N PHE A 533 24.77 14.82 -5.48
CA PHE A 533 24.50 13.57 -4.79
C PHE A 533 23.46 13.75 -3.70
N MET A 534 22.79 12.64 -3.41
CA MET A 534 21.75 12.48 -2.39
C MET A 534 22.07 11.27 -1.53
N ASP A 535 21.52 11.26 -0.33
CA ASP A 535 21.52 10.15 0.61
C ASP A 535 20.18 10.10 1.35
N PHE A 536 20.14 9.31 2.43
CA PHE A 536 18.96 9.09 3.24
C PHE A 536 19.17 9.57 4.68
N GLU A 537 18.11 10.10 5.28
CA GLU A 537 17.95 10.19 6.73
C GLU A 537 16.98 9.10 7.19
N THR A 538 17.41 8.27 8.15
CA THR A 538 16.54 7.25 8.76
C THR A 538 15.51 7.91 9.68
N LEU A 539 14.24 7.52 9.52
CA LEU A 539 13.12 8.01 10.32
C LEU A 539 12.68 7.01 11.39
N THR A 540 12.70 5.71 11.09
CA THR A 540 12.24 4.66 12.01
C THR A 540 13.13 4.55 13.25
N ILE A 541 12.52 4.65 14.43
CA ILE A 541 13.18 4.59 15.75
C ILE A 541 12.73 3.31 16.46
N CYS A 542 13.41 2.19 16.19
CA CYS A 542 13.17 0.93 16.87
C CYS A 542 14.45 0.09 16.81
N TYR A 543 14.91 -0.46 17.93
CA TYR A 543 16.20 -1.16 17.95
C TYR A 543 16.20 -2.35 16.96
N ILE A 544 17.37 -2.64 16.40
CA ILE A 544 17.59 -3.87 15.62
C ILE A 544 18.26 -4.87 16.55
N ASP A 545 17.65 -6.05 16.69
CA ASP A 545 18.06 -7.09 17.63
C ASP A 545 19.44 -7.66 17.27
N THR A 546 20.43 -7.41 18.13
CA THR A 546 21.80 -7.86 17.92
C THR A 546 22.04 -9.30 18.35
N ASP A 547 21.11 -9.92 19.10
CA ASP A 547 21.24 -11.32 19.54
C ASP A 547 21.19 -12.31 18.36
N LEU A 548 20.58 -11.89 17.24
CA LEU A 548 20.45 -12.64 15.99
C LEU A 548 21.66 -12.47 15.06
N VAL A 549 22.58 -11.54 15.34
CA VAL A 549 23.65 -11.16 14.41
C VAL A 549 24.83 -12.14 14.47
N GLU A 550 25.16 -12.72 13.31
CA GLU A 550 26.41 -13.43 13.08
C GLU A 550 27.49 -12.44 12.64
N LYS A 551 28.23 -11.91 13.62
CA LYS A 551 29.20 -10.82 13.42
C LYS A 551 30.22 -11.10 12.31
N SER A 552 30.58 -12.36 12.06
CA SER A 552 31.56 -12.71 11.04
C SER A 552 31.12 -12.45 9.59
N ILE A 553 29.82 -12.24 9.33
CA ILE A 553 29.26 -11.90 8.01
C ILE A 553 29.32 -10.38 7.72
N LEU A 554 29.39 -9.57 8.78
CA LEU A 554 29.38 -8.12 8.69
C LEU A 554 30.79 -7.55 8.52
N ASP A 555 30.93 -6.62 7.58
CA ASP A 555 32.13 -5.78 7.51
C ASP A 555 32.07 -4.69 8.60
N GLN A 556 33.22 -4.11 8.98
CA GLN A 556 33.30 -3.12 10.06
C GLN A 556 32.33 -1.95 9.87
N VAL A 557 32.13 -1.48 8.64
CA VAL A 557 31.19 -0.40 8.32
C VAL A 557 29.74 -0.73 8.70
N HIS A 558 29.33 -2.00 8.58
CA HIS A 558 27.99 -2.45 8.97
C HIS A 558 27.85 -2.50 10.49
N ILE A 559 28.90 -2.95 11.20
CA ILE A 559 28.94 -2.98 12.66
C ILE A 559 28.86 -1.54 13.21
N ASP A 560 29.64 -0.62 12.64
CA ASP A 560 29.64 0.79 13.04
C ASP A 560 28.26 1.43 12.79
N TRP A 561 27.64 1.17 11.63
CA TRP A 561 26.29 1.64 11.34
C TRP A 561 25.26 1.11 12.35
N LEU A 562 25.28 -0.19 12.63
CA LEU A 562 24.33 -0.82 13.55
C LEU A 562 24.47 -0.28 14.98
N ASN A 563 25.71 -0.16 15.46
CA ASN A 563 26.01 0.40 16.78
C ASN A 563 25.53 1.86 16.87
N ASN A 564 25.80 2.67 15.84
CA ASN A 564 25.36 4.07 15.81
C ASN A 564 23.83 4.19 15.71
N TYR A 565 23.18 3.34 14.92
CA TYR A 565 21.72 3.31 14.79
C TYR A 565 21.03 2.94 16.11
N ASN A 566 21.51 1.90 16.79
CA ASN A 566 20.95 1.46 18.06
C ASN A 566 21.21 2.47 19.19
N GLU A 567 22.40 3.07 19.26
CA GLU A 567 22.68 4.16 20.22
C GLU A 567 21.83 5.40 19.92
N TRP A 568 21.67 5.77 18.64
CA TRP A 568 20.76 6.85 18.24
C TRP A 568 19.32 6.56 18.66
N THR A 569 18.83 5.34 18.44
CA THR A 569 17.50 4.89 18.85
C THR A 569 17.29 5.05 20.36
N TYR A 570 18.25 4.60 21.17
CA TYR A 570 18.22 4.79 22.63
C TYR A 570 18.10 6.28 22.99
N ASN A 571 18.94 7.12 22.40
CA ASN A 571 18.98 8.56 22.68
C ASN A 571 17.68 9.30 22.27
N GLN A 572 17.00 8.86 21.21
CA GLN A 572 15.71 9.43 20.82
C GLN A 572 14.59 9.10 21.82
N LEU A 573 14.64 7.92 22.44
CA LEU A 573 13.52 7.40 23.23
C LEU A 573 13.71 7.58 24.75
N GLU A 574 14.93 7.62 25.26
CA GLU A 574 15.19 7.50 26.71
C GLU A 574 14.44 8.53 27.57
N SER A 575 14.22 9.74 27.05
CA SER A 575 13.52 10.81 27.79
C SER A 575 12.02 10.56 27.97
N LYS A 576 11.42 9.64 27.18
CA LYS A 576 9.99 9.31 27.16
C LYS A 576 9.67 7.96 27.81
N LEU A 577 10.69 7.23 28.24
CA LEU A 577 10.57 5.89 28.82
C LEU A 577 10.64 5.93 30.35
N SER A 578 10.09 4.91 31.01
CA SER A 578 10.33 4.64 32.44
C SER A 578 11.76 4.16 32.69
N ASP A 579 12.23 4.15 33.93
CA ASP A 579 13.61 3.73 34.23
C ASP A 579 13.85 2.23 33.93
N GLU A 580 12.82 1.39 34.05
CA GLU A 580 12.87 -0.03 33.65
C GLU A 580 12.95 -0.18 32.13
N GLU A 581 12.11 0.55 31.39
CA GLU A 581 12.11 0.57 29.91
C GLU A 581 13.44 1.10 29.36
N LYS A 582 13.99 2.17 29.94
CA LYS A 582 15.32 2.69 29.58
C LYS A 582 16.40 1.65 29.80
N SER A 583 16.39 0.99 30.95
CA SER A 583 17.40 -0.02 31.29
C SER A 583 17.34 -1.21 30.34
N TRP A 584 16.13 -1.66 30.00
CA TRP A 584 15.90 -2.70 29.01
C TRP A 584 16.38 -2.29 27.61
N LEU A 585 15.98 -1.11 27.12
CA LEU A 585 16.39 -0.62 25.80
C LEU A 585 17.91 -0.41 25.73
N ARG A 586 18.53 0.12 26.79
CA ARG A 586 19.99 0.29 26.86
C ARG A 586 20.72 -1.05 26.74
N ASN A 587 20.14 -2.12 27.29
CA ASN A 587 20.70 -3.45 27.14
C ASN A 587 20.60 -3.96 25.70
N LYS A 588 19.45 -3.77 25.05
CA LYS A 588 19.22 -4.18 23.64
C LYS A 588 20.01 -3.36 22.61
N THR A 589 20.46 -2.16 22.98
CA THR A 589 21.19 -1.25 22.10
C THR A 589 22.71 -1.24 22.33
N LYS A 590 23.25 -2.22 23.07
CA LYS A 590 24.70 -2.35 23.29
C LYS A 590 25.44 -2.59 21.97
N ALA A 591 26.60 -1.95 21.84
CA ALA A 591 27.50 -2.16 20.73
C ALA A 591 28.07 -3.59 20.70
N ILE A 592 28.21 -4.17 19.51
CA ILE A 592 28.67 -5.56 19.30
C ILE A 592 30.10 -5.72 18.80
#